data_AF-A0A935YA84-F1
#
_entry.id   AF-A0A935YA84-F1
#
_cell.length_a   1.000
_cell.length_b   1.000
_cell.length_c   1.000
_cell.angle_alpha   90.00
_cell.angle_beta   90.00
_cell.angle_gamma   90.00
#
_symmetry.space_group_name_H-M   'P 1'
#
loop_
_entity.id
_entity.type
_entity.pdbx_description
1 polymer ?
#
loop_
_entity_poly.entity_id
_entity_poly.type
_entity_poly.pdbx_seq_one_letter_code
_entity_poly.pdbx_strand_id
1 'polypeptide(L)'
;MDDETFSDQYARARERRADARVERIDDIAEEVKAGTLGANEARVIIDAEKWQAGKENSKRYGDKLDLTGDFNVKLPDEQVESRLAHLLRKAGAIGALGGTGTPEGPAQVLEHVPGDGSAKA
;
A
#
# COMPACT_ATOMS: atom_id res chain seq x y z
N MET A 1 40.96 0.90 -10.53
CA MET A 1 39.86 0.06 -10.00
C MET A 1 38.60 0.83 -10.31
N ASP A 2 37.70 0.25 -11.10
CA ASP A 2 36.51 0.95 -11.58
C ASP A 2 35.49 1.06 -10.45
N ASP A 3 34.87 2.24 -10.28
CA ASP A 3 33.96 2.56 -9.19
C ASP A 3 32.77 1.58 -9.11
N GLU A 4 32.32 1.07 -10.25
CA GLU A 4 31.23 0.09 -10.35
C GLU A 4 31.59 -1.25 -9.69
N THR A 5 32.82 -1.74 -9.89
CA THR A 5 33.30 -2.98 -9.25
C THR A 5 33.46 -2.85 -7.74
N PHE A 6 33.74 -1.63 -7.25
CA PHE A 6 33.83 -1.33 -5.83
C PHE A 6 32.44 -1.26 -5.19
N SER A 7 31.48 -0.60 -5.85
CA SER A 7 30.08 -0.56 -5.42
C SER A 7 29.49 -1.96 -5.27
N ASP A 8 29.72 -2.84 -6.25
CA ASP A 8 29.23 -4.23 -6.20
C ASP A 8 29.83 -5.05 -5.07
N GLN A 9 31.15 -4.93 -4.85
CA GLN A 9 31.83 -5.59 -3.73
C GLN A 9 31.31 -5.08 -2.39
N TYR A 10 31.09 -3.77 -2.28
CA TYR A 10 30.52 -3.16 -1.08
C TYR A 10 29.10 -3.63 -0.83
N ALA A 11 28.25 -3.73 -1.86
CA ALA A 11 26.90 -4.28 -1.74
C ALA A 11 26.91 -5.71 -1.18
N ARG A 12 27.75 -6.59 -1.75
CA ARG A 12 27.92 -7.97 -1.23
C ARG A 12 28.47 -8.01 0.19
N ALA A 13 29.36 -7.09 0.55
CA ALA A 13 29.88 -6.98 1.91
C ALA A 13 28.78 -6.56 2.90
N ARG A 14 27.88 -5.65 2.49
CA ARG A 14 26.71 -5.24 3.29
C ARG A 14 25.75 -6.40 3.49
N GLU A 15 25.50 -7.22 2.46
CA GLU A 15 24.68 -8.41 2.59
C GLU A 15 25.24 -9.41 3.60
N ARG A 16 26.55 -9.72 3.52
CA ARG A 16 27.22 -10.60 4.50
C ARG A 16 27.22 -10.03 5.91
N ARG A 17 27.34 -8.71 6.04
CA ARG A 17 27.23 -8.03 7.33
C ARG A 17 25.84 -8.24 7.92
N ALA A 18 24.78 -8.17 7.12
CA ALA A 18 23.42 -8.45 7.58
C ALA A 18 23.29 -9.88 8.14
N ASP A 19 23.84 -10.87 7.44
CA ASP A 19 23.83 -12.27 7.91
C ASP A 19 24.54 -12.39 9.27
N ALA A 20 25.74 -11.82 9.40
CA ALA A 20 26.52 -11.86 10.65
C ALA A 20 25.83 -11.17 11.84
N ARG A 21 25.04 -10.12 11.59
CA ARG A 21 24.24 -9.46 12.65
C ARG A 21 23.15 -10.35 13.18
N VAL A 22 22.52 -11.11 12.31
CA VAL A 22 21.47 -12.06 12.69
C VAL A 22 22.07 -13.21 13.48
N GLU A 23 23.24 -13.72 13.08
CA GLU A 23 23.98 -14.73 13.85
C GLU A 23 24.35 -14.23 15.25
N ARG A 24 24.77 -12.95 15.39
CA ARG A 24 25.09 -12.33 16.68
C ARG A 24 23.91 -12.33 17.68
N ILE A 25 22.66 -12.39 17.21
CA ILE A 25 21.50 -12.46 18.10
C ILE A 25 21.52 -13.74 18.93
N ASP A 26 22.03 -14.85 18.38
CA ASP A 26 22.17 -16.11 19.10
C ASP A 26 23.21 -15.98 20.22
N ASP A 27 24.36 -15.35 19.94
CA ASP A 27 25.39 -15.06 20.95
C ASP A 27 24.84 -14.20 22.09
N ILE A 28 24.09 -13.13 21.74
CA ILE A 28 23.44 -12.26 22.74
C ILE A 28 22.45 -13.07 23.60
N ALA A 29 21.71 -14.01 23.00
CA ALA A 29 20.79 -14.86 23.73
C ALA A 29 21.54 -15.82 24.68
N GLU A 30 22.72 -16.30 24.31
CA GLU A 30 23.59 -17.09 25.19
C GLU A 30 24.13 -16.25 26.36
N GLU A 31 24.56 -15.02 26.12
CA GLU A 31 25.01 -14.09 27.18
C GLU A 31 23.89 -13.80 28.20
N VAL A 32 22.65 -13.64 27.74
CA VAL A 32 21.50 -13.49 28.65
C VAL A 32 21.26 -14.76 29.47
N LYS A 33 21.36 -15.95 28.86
CA LYS A 33 21.22 -17.23 29.58
C LYS A 33 22.33 -17.45 30.60
N ALA A 34 23.55 -17.00 30.28
CA ALA A 34 24.70 -17.05 31.18
C ALA A 34 24.61 -16.03 32.33
N GLY A 35 23.67 -15.07 32.25
CA GLY A 35 23.52 -14.01 33.24
C GLY A 35 24.58 -12.91 33.14
N THR A 36 25.37 -12.90 32.05
CA THR A 36 26.39 -11.87 31.81
C THR A 36 25.79 -10.60 31.21
N LEU A 37 24.60 -10.69 30.62
CA LEU A 37 23.88 -9.57 30.02
C LEU A 37 22.44 -9.50 30.54
N GLY A 38 21.97 -8.29 30.88
CA GLY A 38 20.59 -8.09 31.34
C GLY A 38 19.58 -8.25 30.19
N ALA A 39 18.42 -8.83 30.47
CA ALA A 39 17.39 -9.05 29.45
C ALA A 39 16.90 -7.73 28.80
N ASN A 40 16.83 -6.64 29.55
CA ASN A 40 16.42 -5.33 29.00
C ASN A 40 17.48 -4.76 28.05
N GLU A 41 18.76 -4.92 28.38
CA GLU A 41 19.88 -4.47 27.55
C GLU A 41 19.93 -5.29 26.25
N ALA A 42 19.81 -6.62 26.38
CA ALA A 42 19.77 -7.52 25.25
C ALA A 42 18.64 -7.20 24.27
N ARG A 43 17.45 -6.83 24.75
CA ARG A 43 16.33 -6.43 23.88
C ARG A 43 16.68 -5.23 23.00
N VAL A 44 17.30 -4.20 23.58
CA VAL A 44 17.72 -3.00 22.82
C VAL A 44 18.76 -3.36 21.76
N ILE A 45 19.73 -4.22 22.12
CA ILE A 45 20.77 -4.67 21.19
C ILE A 45 20.16 -5.49 20.05
N ILE A 46 19.31 -6.48 20.37
CA ILE A 46 18.65 -7.34 19.39
C ILE A 46 17.77 -6.51 18.44
N ASP A 47 17.04 -5.52 18.94
CA ASP A 47 16.24 -4.62 18.11
C ASP A 47 17.11 -3.79 17.16
N ALA A 48 18.25 -3.29 17.63
CA ALA A 48 19.21 -2.59 16.79
C ALA A 48 19.80 -3.51 15.70
N GLU A 49 20.18 -4.75 16.03
CA GLU A 49 20.73 -5.70 15.07
C GLU A 49 19.70 -6.09 14.00
N LYS A 50 18.45 -6.38 14.39
CA LYS A 50 17.35 -6.66 13.44
C LYS A 50 17.10 -5.48 12.51
N TRP A 51 17.03 -4.26 13.05
CA TRP A 51 16.80 -3.06 12.24
C TRP A 51 17.95 -2.84 11.24
N GLN A 52 19.20 -2.98 11.68
CA GLN A 52 20.36 -2.83 10.80
C GLN A 52 20.41 -3.93 9.72
N ALA A 53 20.14 -5.19 10.07
CA ALA A 53 20.06 -6.29 9.12
C ALA A 53 18.95 -6.07 8.07
N GLY A 54 17.78 -5.57 8.48
CA GLY A 54 16.69 -5.22 7.58
C GLY A 54 17.02 -4.07 6.61
N LYS A 55 17.91 -3.14 6.99
CA LYS A 55 18.41 -2.07 6.10
C LYS A 55 19.55 -2.53 5.20
N GLU A 56 20.38 -3.46 5.66
CA GLU A 56 21.53 -4.00 4.94
C GLU A 56 21.13 -5.03 3.88
N ASN A 57 20.11 -5.85 4.15
CA ASN A 57 19.54 -6.82 3.21
C ASN A 57 18.02 -6.91 3.38
N SER A 58 17.32 -5.90 2.86
CA SER A 58 15.86 -5.78 2.95
C SER A 58 15.10 -6.93 2.27
N LYS A 59 15.71 -7.56 1.25
CA LYS A 59 15.10 -8.71 0.55
C LYS A 59 14.99 -9.93 1.47
N ARG A 60 16.00 -10.16 2.31
CA ARG A 60 16.06 -11.34 3.20
C ARG A 60 15.46 -11.07 4.57
N TYR A 61 15.81 -9.93 5.17
CA TYR A 61 15.50 -9.59 6.57
C TYR A 61 14.55 -8.39 6.72
N GLY A 62 14.03 -7.85 5.62
CA GLY A 62 13.02 -6.80 5.68
C GLY A 62 11.67 -7.34 6.16
N ASP A 63 10.88 -6.46 6.75
CA ASP A 63 9.51 -6.76 7.18
C ASP A 63 8.65 -7.10 5.96
N LYS A 64 8.09 -8.32 5.95
CA LYS A 64 7.17 -8.77 4.91
C LYS A 64 5.74 -8.42 5.32
N LEU A 65 5.11 -7.54 4.54
CA LEU A 65 3.71 -7.19 4.70
C LEU A 65 2.89 -7.86 3.61
N ASP A 66 1.99 -8.76 3.99
CA ASP A 66 0.99 -9.31 3.07
C ASP A 66 -0.27 -8.44 3.14
N LEU A 67 -0.56 -7.74 2.04
CA LEU A 67 -1.71 -6.87 1.91
C LEU A 67 -2.79 -7.59 1.09
N THR A 68 -3.55 -8.45 1.74
CA THR A 68 -4.77 -9.01 1.18
C THR A 68 -5.97 -8.19 1.65
N GLY A 69 -6.63 -7.48 0.73
CA GLY A 69 -7.81 -6.68 1.04
C GLY A 69 -8.51 -6.13 -0.21
N ASP A 70 -9.82 -5.93 -0.12
CA ASP A 70 -10.62 -5.28 -1.15
C ASP A 70 -10.41 -3.77 -1.10
N PHE A 71 -9.68 -3.24 -2.09
CA PHE A 71 -9.47 -1.80 -2.22
C PHE A 71 -10.70 -1.14 -2.85
N ASN A 72 -11.53 -0.49 -2.03
CA ASN A 72 -12.61 0.38 -2.54
C ASN A 72 -12.02 1.74 -2.94
N VAL A 73 -11.55 1.84 -4.18
CA VAL A 73 -11.05 3.09 -4.76
C VAL A 73 -12.24 3.89 -5.28
N LYS A 74 -12.55 5.02 -4.63
CA LYS A 74 -13.50 6.01 -5.15
C LYS A 74 -12.83 6.76 -6.31
N LEU A 75 -13.11 6.31 -7.53
CA LEU A 75 -12.73 7.03 -8.73
C LEU A 75 -13.72 8.19 -8.94
N PRO A 76 -13.26 9.38 -9.34
CA PRO A 76 -14.16 10.43 -9.82
C PRO A 76 -14.84 9.97 -11.11
N ASP A 77 -16.07 10.45 -11.35
CA ASP A 77 -16.95 9.97 -12.43
C ASP A 77 -16.27 9.97 -13.81
N GLU A 78 -15.45 10.99 -14.10
CA GLU A 78 -14.65 11.09 -15.34
C GLU A 78 -13.70 9.90 -15.57
N GLN A 79 -13.09 9.38 -14.50
CA GLN A 79 -12.20 8.22 -14.59
C GLN A 79 -12.99 6.91 -14.75
N VAL A 80 -14.21 6.85 -14.22
CA VAL A 80 -15.12 5.73 -14.43
C VAL A 80 -15.60 5.69 -15.88
N GLU A 81 -15.99 6.83 -16.44
CA GLU A 81 -16.45 6.97 -17.82
C GLU A 81 -15.37 6.62 -18.84
N SER A 82 -14.15 7.15 -18.67
CA SER A 82 -13.02 6.82 -19.54
C SER A 82 -12.67 5.33 -19.48
N ARG A 83 -12.77 4.71 -18.29
CA ARG A 83 -12.56 3.27 -18.13
C ARG A 83 -13.67 2.45 -18.81
N LEU A 84 -14.92 2.87 -18.69
CA LEU A 84 -16.07 2.26 -19.35
C LEU A 84 -15.92 2.33 -20.88
N ALA A 85 -15.59 3.50 -21.42
CA ALA A 85 -15.37 3.69 -22.86
C ALA A 85 -14.24 2.80 -23.39
N HIS A 86 -13.14 2.68 -22.64
CA HIS A 86 -12.05 1.79 -22.98
C HIS A 86 -12.47 0.31 -22.99
N LEU A 87 -13.28 -0.11 -22.03
CA LEU A 87 -13.78 -1.49 -21.95
C LEU A 87 -14.78 -1.81 -23.06
N LEU A 88 -15.68 -0.89 -23.41
CA LEU A 88 -16.61 -1.05 -24.54
C LEU A 88 -15.86 -1.20 -25.86
N ARG A 89 -14.83 -0.38 -26.09
CA ARG A 89 -13.94 -0.51 -27.24
C ARG A 89 -13.20 -1.85 -27.24
N LYS A 90 -12.70 -2.30 -26.09
CA LYS A 90 -11.98 -3.57 -25.94
C LYS A 90 -12.90 -4.78 -26.16
N ALA A 91 -14.16 -4.69 -25.73
CA ALA A 91 -15.17 -5.73 -25.91
C ALA A 91 -15.68 -5.83 -27.36
N GLY A 92 -15.15 -5.03 -28.30
CA GLY A 92 -15.59 -5.03 -29.68
C GLY A 92 -17.00 -4.46 -29.87
N ALA A 93 -17.53 -3.74 -28.87
CA ALA A 93 -18.84 -3.08 -28.94
C ALA A 93 -18.76 -1.77 -29.73
N ILE A 94 -18.12 -1.79 -30.90
CA ILE A 94 -18.04 -0.65 -31.84
C ILE A 94 -19.41 -0.43 -32.54
N GLY A 95 -20.44 -1.24 -32.26
CA GLY A 95 -21.70 -1.21 -33.00
C GLY A 95 -22.88 -0.41 -32.41
N ALA A 96 -22.79 0.16 -31.20
CA ALA A 96 -24.00 0.63 -30.50
C ALA A 96 -23.98 2.09 -30.02
N LEU A 97 -23.28 3.00 -30.71
CA LEU A 97 -23.43 4.45 -30.49
C LEU A 97 -23.72 5.16 -31.80
N GLY A 98 -24.89 4.84 -32.36
CA GLY A 98 -25.60 5.71 -33.30
C GLY A 98 -26.86 6.23 -32.60
N GLY A 99 -26.84 7.49 -32.17
CA GLY A 99 -27.95 8.08 -31.42
C GLY A 99 -27.69 9.54 -31.12
N THR A 100 -27.78 10.34 -32.18
CA THR A 100 -27.71 11.80 -32.19
C THR A 100 -28.63 12.44 -31.16
N GLY A 101 -28.15 13.48 -30.50
CA GLY A 101 -28.93 14.26 -29.55
C GLY A 101 -30.22 14.83 -30.13
N THR A 102 -31.19 15.04 -29.25
CA THR A 102 -32.26 16.01 -29.40
C THR A 102 -32.60 16.51 -28.00
N PRO A 103 -32.33 17.79 -27.67
CA PRO A 103 -32.90 18.44 -26.50
C PRO A 103 -34.34 18.88 -26.79
N GLU A 104 -35.09 19.22 -25.73
CA GLU A 104 -36.43 19.84 -25.69
C GLU A 104 -37.61 18.85 -25.72
N GLY A 105 -38.59 18.83 -24.81
CA GLY A 105 -39.01 19.63 -23.63
C GLY A 105 -40.26 18.96 -23.03
N PRO A 106 -41.17 19.61 -22.26
CA PRO A 106 -41.08 20.87 -21.52
C PRO A 106 -41.25 20.71 -19.98
N ALA A 107 -40.99 21.81 -19.28
CA ALA A 107 -41.01 21.96 -17.82
C ALA A 107 -42.28 21.41 -17.13
N GLN A 108 -42.08 20.61 -16.08
CA GLN A 108 -43.14 20.23 -15.17
C GLN A 108 -43.51 21.42 -14.29
N VAL A 109 -44.76 21.86 -14.44
CA VAL A 109 -45.41 22.91 -13.66
C VAL A 109 -45.49 22.47 -12.21
N LEU A 110 -44.98 23.31 -11.31
CA LEU A 110 -45.07 23.18 -9.86
C LEU A 110 -46.53 23.35 -9.44
N GLU A 111 -47.26 22.25 -9.26
CA GLU A 111 -48.56 22.30 -8.55
C GLU A 111 -48.30 22.40 -7.04
N HIS A 112 -48.58 23.60 -6.52
CA HIS A 112 -48.69 23.90 -5.10
C HIS A 112 -49.95 23.22 -4.53
N VAL A 113 -49.75 22.15 -3.74
CA VAL A 113 -50.81 21.55 -2.92
C VAL A 113 -50.99 22.39 -1.64
N PRO A 114 -52.19 22.93 -1.36
CA PRO A 114 -52.43 23.69 -0.14
C PRO A 114 -52.87 22.78 1.01
N GLY A 115 -52.23 22.97 2.17
CA GLY A 115 -52.93 23.09 3.44
C GLY A 115 -52.97 21.89 4.40
N ASP A 116 -52.71 22.26 5.66
CA ASP A 116 -53.21 21.67 6.92
C ASP A 116 -52.36 20.54 7.53
N GLY A 117 -51.87 20.62 8.77
CA GLY A 117 -51.95 21.63 9.82
C GLY A 117 -51.13 21.12 11.02
N SER A 118 -50.42 22.01 11.71
CA SER A 118 -49.91 21.73 13.05
C SER A 118 -49.79 23.03 13.83
N ALA A 119 -50.81 23.31 14.63
CA ALA A 119 -50.76 24.29 15.69
C ALA A 119 -51.32 23.66 16.98
N LYS A 120 -50.42 23.45 17.93
CA LYS A 120 -50.57 23.49 19.40
C LYS A 120 -51.85 22.90 20.03
N ALA A 121 -51.68 21.87 20.84
CA ALA A 121 -51.60 21.94 22.31
C ALA A 121 -51.22 20.57 22.88
#